data_AF-A0A7H0LEI2-F1
#
_entry.id   AF-A0A7H0LEI2-F1
#
_cell.length_a   1.000
_cell.length_b   1.000
_cell.length_c   1.000
_cell.angle_alpha   90.00
_cell.angle_beta   90.00
_cell.angle_gamma   90.00
#
_symmetry.space_group_name_H-M   'P 1'
#
loop_
_entity.id
_entity.type
_entity.pdbx_description
1 polymer ?
#
loop_
_entity_poly.entity_id
_entity_poly.type
_entity_poly.pdbx_seq_one_letter_code
_entity_poly.pdbx_strand_id
1 'polypeptide(L)'
;MIEQVALRRYDTTLDRAGLALGTGGLMGGLFAVPLILLGGSWSLLSLVVGFIVGAVISAMAIVAIGGPLWMVCHALGRRGPLAAAVVGAVAGFALFLGGQTYGFGLFDMPVSDARTLMFRILSAIATSIILAGFSAAIGLAMWRVAYRRVV
;
A
#
# COMPACT_ATOMS: atom_id res chain seq x y z
N MET A 1 -9.34 25.44 -18.21
CA MET A 1 -8.55 25.17 -19.44
C MET A 1 -7.11 24.75 -19.16
N ILE A 2 -6.40 25.34 -18.18
CA ILE A 2 -5.02 24.94 -17.80
C ILE A 2 -4.95 23.52 -17.21
N GLU A 3 -5.98 23.09 -16.47
CA GLU A 3 -6.06 21.75 -15.89
C GLU A 3 -6.13 20.64 -16.96
N GLN A 4 -6.84 20.88 -18.07
CA GLN A 4 -6.92 19.91 -19.17
C GLN A 4 -5.60 19.72 -19.93
N VAL A 5 -4.70 20.71 -19.91
CA VAL A 5 -3.36 20.58 -20.53
C VAL A 5 -2.45 19.72 -19.65
N ALA A 6 -2.62 19.74 -18.32
CA ALA A 6 -1.88 18.85 -17.41
C ALA A 6 -2.36 17.39 -17.50
N LEU A 7 -3.65 17.16 -17.80
CA LEU A 7 -4.25 15.82 -17.98
C LEU A 7 -3.63 15.03 -19.15
N ARG A 8 -3.12 15.72 -20.18
CA ARG A 8 -2.45 15.10 -21.34
C ARG A 8 -1.04 14.58 -21.06
N ARG A 9 -0.43 14.91 -19.91
CA ARG A 9 0.99 14.59 -19.69
C ARG A 9 1.28 13.16 -19.29
N TYR A 10 0.32 12.36 -18.84
CA TYR A 10 0.61 11.01 -18.35
C TYR A 10 -0.34 9.95 -18.94
N ASP A 11 0.24 9.05 -19.73
CA ASP A 11 -0.45 7.89 -20.30
C ASP A 11 0.03 6.57 -19.70
N THR A 12 -0.88 5.60 -19.68
CA THR A 12 -0.69 4.24 -19.18
C THR A 12 -1.35 3.25 -20.14
N THR A 13 -0.86 2.01 -20.14
CA THR A 13 -1.46 0.87 -20.87
C THR A 13 -1.75 -0.26 -19.89
N LEU A 14 -2.53 -1.26 -20.32
CA LEU A 14 -2.82 -2.44 -19.50
C LEU A 14 -1.54 -3.22 -19.16
N ASP A 15 -0.64 -3.40 -20.14
CA ASP A 15 0.64 -4.10 -19.92
C ASP A 15 1.48 -3.43 -18.84
N ARG A 16 1.50 -2.09 -18.85
CA ARG A 16 2.25 -1.31 -17.86
C ARG A 16 1.58 -1.32 -16.49
N ALA A 17 0.26 -1.41 -16.44
CA ALA A 17 -0.45 -1.66 -15.19
C ALA A 17 -0.10 -3.05 -14.62
N GLY A 18 0.02 -4.07 -15.47
CA GLY A 18 0.50 -5.40 -15.09
C GLY A 18 1.94 -5.39 -14.55
N LEU A 19 2.86 -4.71 -15.22
CA LEU A 19 4.23 -4.53 -14.74
C LEU A 19 4.29 -3.74 -13.43
N ALA A 20 3.45 -2.73 -13.28
CA ALA A 20 3.34 -1.97 -12.04
C ALA A 20 2.81 -2.84 -10.89
N LEU A 21 1.83 -3.71 -11.15
CA LEU A 21 1.36 -4.68 -10.16
C LEU A 21 2.47 -5.63 -9.72
N GLY A 22 3.25 -6.15 -10.68
CA GLY A 22 4.44 -6.96 -10.37
C GLY A 22 5.45 -6.20 -9.51
N THR A 23 5.72 -4.94 -9.82
CA THR A 23 6.61 -4.06 -9.04
C THR A 23 6.10 -3.88 -7.61
N GLY A 24 4.80 -3.61 -7.45
CA GLY A 24 4.18 -3.44 -6.14
C GLY A 24 4.23 -4.72 -5.30
N GLY A 25 3.97 -5.87 -5.91
CA GLY A 25 4.15 -7.19 -5.28
C GLY A 25 5.60 -7.38 -4.81
N LEU A 26 6.58 -7.26 -5.71
CA LEU A 26 8.00 -7.46 -5.35
C LEU A 26 8.45 -6.53 -4.22
N MET A 27 8.03 -5.26 -4.21
CA MET A 27 8.34 -4.35 -3.11
C MET A 27 7.69 -4.78 -1.79
N GLY A 28 6.47 -5.29 -1.81
CA GLY A 28 5.83 -5.88 -0.64
C GLY A 28 6.58 -7.11 -0.10
N GLY A 29 7.08 -7.96 -0.98
CA GLY A 29 7.97 -9.07 -0.61
C GLY A 29 9.28 -8.58 0.01
N LEU A 30 9.93 -7.58 -0.59
CA LEU A 30 11.14 -6.95 -0.05
C LEU A 30 10.90 -6.32 1.33
N PHE A 31 9.69 -5.81 1.58
CA PHE A 31 9.31 -5.26 2.88
C PHE A 31 9.11 -6.36 3.94
N ALA A 32 8.66 -7.56 3.56
CA ALA A 32 8.50 -8.68 4.49
C ALA A 32 9.85 -9.23 5.00
N VAL A 33 10.89 -9.25 4.16
CA VAL A 33 12.23 -9.75 4.51
C VAL A 33 12.82 -9.11 5.78
N PRO A 34 12.94 -7.76 5.91
CA PRO A 34 13.48 -7.15 7.12
C PRO A 34 12.61 -7.42 8.35
N LEU A 35 11.30 -7.55 8.22
CA LEU A 35 10.42 -7.91 9.35
C LEU A 35 10.75 -9.32 9.89
N ILE A 36 11.03 -10.27 9.00
CA ILE A 36 11.41 -11.64 9.38
C ILE A 36 12.78 -11.67 10.06
N LEU A 37 13.73 -10.89 9.53
CA LEU A 37 15.05 -10.73 10.15
C LEU A 37 14.95 -10.13 11.55
N LEU A 38 14.15 -9.08 11.72
CA LEU A 38 13.88 -8.47 13.02
C LEU A 38 13.13 -9.43 13.96
N GLY A 39 12.33 -10.34 13.42
CA GLY A 39 11.71 -11.45 14.16
C GLY A 39 12.68 -12.57 14.57
N GLY A 40 13.98 -12.46 14.24
CA GLY A 40 15.02 -13.38 14.66
C GLY A 40 15.26 -14.58 13.74
N SER A 41 14.56 -14.67 12.60
CA SER A 41 14.74 -15.77 11.65
C SER A 41 15.72 -15.38 10.54
N TRP A 42 16.91 -15.98 10.56
CA TRP A 42 17.97 -15.76 9.58
C TRP A 42 18.09 -16.86 8.52
N SER A 43 17.21 -17.86 8.56
CA SER A 43 17.25 -18.97 7.61
C SER A 43 16.87 -18.48 6.20
N LEU A 44 17.65 -18.86 5.18
CA LEU A 44 17.39 -18.47 3.79
C LEU A 44 16.00 -18.91 3.33
N LEU A 45 15.56 -20.11 3.74
CA LEU A 45 14.24 -20.63 3.40
C LEU A 45 13.13 -19.72 3.94
N SER A 46 13.22 -19.29 5.21
CA SER A 46 12.24 -18.38 5.80
C SER A 46 12.19 -17.04 5.07
N LEU A 47 13.35 -16.51 4.65
CA LEU A 47 13.41 -15.24 3.92
C LEU A 47 12.81 -15.35 2.52
N VAL A 48 13.08 -16.45 1.80
CA VAL A 48 12.51 -16.70 0.46
C VAL A 48 11.00 -16.91 0.55
N VAL A 49 10.53 -17.74 1.48
CA VAL A 49 9.09 -17.97 1.69
C VAL A 49 8.41 -16.66 2.08
N GLY A 50 8.99 -15.91 3.01
CA GLY A 50 8.48 -14.61 3.44
C GLY A 50 8.41 -13.59 2.32
N PHE A 51 9.43 -13.53 1.48
CA PHE A 51 9.45 -12.69 0.28
C PHE A 51 8.31 -13.06 -0.68
N ILE A 52 8.14 -14.36 -0.98
CA ILE A 52 7.10 -14.84 -1.90
C ILE A 52 5.72 -14.54 -1.34
N VAL A 53 5.46 -14.89 -0.08
CA VAL A 53 4.18 -14.64 0.58
C VAL A 53 3.90 -13.14 0.64
N GLY A 54 4.88 -12.34 1.06
CA GLY A 54 4.77 -10.87 1.11
C GLY A 54 4.44 -10.28 -0.26
N ALA A 55 5.07 -10.80 -1.33
CA ALA A 55 4.82 -10.32 -2.68
C ALA A 55 3.42 -10.67 -3.20
N VAL A 56 2.98 -11.91 -3.01
CA VAL A 56 1.65 -12.37 -3.42
C VAL A 56 0.56 -11.62 -2.66
N ILE A 57 0.65 -11.56 -1.33
CA ILE A 57 -0.35 -10.88 -0.50
C ILE A 57 -0.42 -9.39 -0.82
N SER A 58 0.73 -8.75 -1.04
CA SER A 58 0.76 -7.33 -1.41
C SER A 58 0.13 -7.09 -2.79
N ALA A 59 0.41 -7.94 -3.78
CA ALA A 59 -0.25 -7.85 -5.09
C ALA A 59 -1.77 -8.02 -4.96
N MET A 60 -2.25 -8.97 -4.15
CA MET A 60 -3.68 -9.14 -3.89
C MET A 60 -4.31 -7.91 -3.22
N ALA A 61 -3.65 -7.34 -2.20
CA ALA A 61 -4.14 -6.14 -1.53
C ALA A 61 -4.16 -4.92 -2.46
N ILE A 62 -3.15 -4.78 -3.32
CA ILE A 62 -3.10 -3.75 -4.35
C ILE A 62 -4.27 -3.91 -5.31
N VAL A 63 -4.57 -5.12 -5.80
CA VAL A 63 -5.71 -5.33 -6.70
C VAL A 63 -7.05 -5.05 -5.99
N ALA A 64 -7.21 -5.56 -4.77
CA ALA A 64 -8.48 -5.45 -4.03
C ALA A 64 -8.80 -4.03 -3.56
N ILE A 65 -7.78 -3.24 -3.20
CA ILE A 65 -7.96 -1.93 -2.55
C ILE A 65 -7.34 -0.82 -3.40
N GLY A 66 -6.06 -0.97 -3.75
CA GLY A 66 -5.33 0.03 -4.53
C GLY A 66 -5.90 0.22 -5.95
N GLY A 67 -6.33 -0.85 -6.60
CA GLY A 67 -6.89 -0.87 -7.95
C GLY A 67 -8.15 -0.01 -8.07
N PRO A 68 -9.19 -0.23 -7.25
CA PRO A 68 -10.37 0.63 -7.20
C PRO A 68 -10.04 2.11 -6.96
N LEU A 69 -9.19 2.42 -5.97
CA LEU A 69 -8.80 3.80 -5.67
C LEU A 69 -8.03 4.45 -6.83
N TRP A 70 -7.17 3.68 -7.49
CA TRP A 70 -6.46 4.11 -8.69
C TRP A 70 -7.42 4.36 -9.86
N MET A 71 -8.42 3.50 -10.09
CA MET A 71 -9.45 3.70 -11.12
C MET A 71 -10.25 4.99 -10.88
N VAL A 72 -10.64 5.27 -9.64
CA VAL A 72 -11.33 6.52 -9.28
C VAL A 72 -10.42 7.72 -9.56
N CYS A 73 -9.15 7.68 -9.13
CA CYS A 73 -8.19 8.74 -9.42
C CYS A 73 -8.00 8.92 -10.93
N HIS A 74 -7.97 7.84 -11.69
CA HIS A 74 -7.85 7.86 -13.14
C HIS A 74 -9.07 8.50 -13.82
N ALA A 75 -10.28 8.18 -13.35
CA ALA A 75 -11.54 8.78 -13.83
C ALA A 75 -11.62 10.28 -13.52
N LEU A 76 -11.07 10.71 -12.37
CA LEU A 76 -10.96 12.12 -11.98
C LEU A 76 -9.77 12.85 -12.64
N GLY A 77 -9.01 12.19 -13.52
CA GLY A 77 -7.84 12.77 -14.17
C GLY A 77 -6.60 12.95 -13.27
N ARG A 78 -6.65 12.46 -12.03
CA ARG A 78 -5.56 12.53 -11.04
C ARG A 78 -4.52 11.43 -11.30
N ARG A 79 -3.69 11.61 -12.33
CA ARG A 79 -2.66 10.64 -12.78
C ARG A 79 -1.23 10.97 -12.33
N GLY A 80 -1.06 11.99 -11.49
CA GLY A 80 0.26 12.45 -11.04
C GLY A 80 0.91 11.56 -9.97
N PRO A 81 2.20 11.77 -9.69
CA PRO A 81 2.94 10.99 -8.67
C PRO A 81 2.38 11.22 -7.26
N LEU A 82 1.93 12.45 -6.95
CA LEU A 82 1.32 12.76 -5.66
C LEU A 82 0.03 11.96 -5.44
N ALA A 83 -0.81 11.83 -6.48
CA ALA A 83 -2.03 11.03 -6.40
C ALA A 83 -1.70 9.56 -6.11
N ALA A 84 -0.68 9.00 -6.77
CA ALA A 84 -0.23 7.64 -6.52
C ALA A 84 0.30 7.44 -5.09
N ALA A 85 1.10 8.38 -4.58
CA ALA A 85 1.59 8.36 -3.20
C ALA A 85 0.43 8.40 -2.19
N VAL A 86 -0.55 9.29 -2.41
CA VAL A 86 -1.73 9.42 -1.55
C VAL A 86 -2.60 8.18 -1.59
N VAL A 87 -2.85 7.61 -2.77
CA VAL A 87 -3.59 6.35 -2.90
C VAL A 87 -2.91 5.23 -2.12
N GLY A 88 -1.58 5.07 -2.28
CA GLY A 88 -0.81 4.09 -1.52
C GLY A 88 -0.88 4.34 -0.01
N ALA A 89 -0.70 5.58 0.43
CA ALA A 89 -0.76 5.95 1.84
C ALA A 89 -2.13 5.67 2.47
N VAL A 90 -3.21 6.10 1.81
CA VAL A 90 -4.58 5.93 2.32
C VAL A 90 -4.98 4.46 2.34
N ALA A 91 -4.69 3.72 1.27
CA ALA A 91 -4.98 2.29 1.20
C ALA A 91 -4.22 1.53 2.31
N GLY A 92 -2.92 1.79 2.44
CA GLY A 92 -2.08 1.18 3.47
C GLY A 92 -2.56 1.55 4.88
N PHE A 93 -2.76 2.84 5.16
CA PHE A 93 -3.24 3.30 6.46
C PHE A 93 -4.55 2.62 6.86
N ALA A 94 -5.55 2.60 5.97
CA ALA A 94 -6.83 1.99 6.25
C ALA A 94 -6.71 0.47 6.49
N LEU A 95 -5.89 -0.23 5.68
CA LEU A 95 -5.66 -1.66 5.82
C LEU A 95 -4.96 -1.99 7.15
N PHE A 96 -3.88 -1.29 7.48
CA PHE A 96 -3.11 -1.55 8.70
C PHE A 96 -3.85 -1.10 9.96
N LEU A 97 -4.57 0.02 9.92
CA LEU A 97 -5.36 0.46 11.06
C LEU A 97 -6.52 -0.51 11.32
N GLY A 98 -7.23 -0.93 10.27
CA GLY A 98 -8.29 -1.93 10.37
C GLY A 98 -7.78 -3.29 10.84
N GLY A 99 -6.62 -3.72 10.32
CA GLY A 99 -5.98 -4.99 10.69
C GLY A 99 -5.38 -5.03 12.11
N GLN A 100 -4.90 -3.89 12.62
CA GLN A 100 -4.37 -3.78 13.98
C GLN A 100 -5.45 -3.51 15.05
N THR A 101 -6.66 -3.17 14.61
CA THR A 101 -7.83 -3.06 15.49
C THR A 101 -8.64 -4.35 15.42
N TYR A 102 -9.88 -4.36 15.89
CA TYR A 102 -10.74 -5.56 15.88
C TYR A 102 -11.25 -5.92 14.47
N GLY A 103 -10.35 -5.96 13.49
CA GLY A 103 -10.60 -6.40 12.13
C GLY A 103 -11.75 -5.64 11.49
N PHE A 104 -11.72 -4.31 11.53
CA PHE A 104 -12.85 -3.45 11.08
C PHE A 104 -14.15 -3.62 11.89
N GLY A 105 -14.06 -4.11 13.14
CA GLY A 105 -15.23 -4.38 13.99
C GLY A 105 -15.83 -5.78 13.82
N LEU A 106 -15.14 -6.68 13.12
CA LEU A 106 -15.54 -8.09 12.96
C LEU A 106 -15.28 -8.94 14.21
N PHE A 107 -14.50 -8.45 15.18
CA PHE A 107 -14.14 -9.18 16.39
C PHE A 107 -14.57 -8.44 17.66
N ASP A 108 -14.96 -9.19 18.68
CA ASP A 108 -15.29 -8.62 19.98
C ASP A 108 -14.05 -8.05 20.67
N MET A 109 -14.19 -6.83 21.16
CA MET A 109 -13.17 -6.17 21.94
C MET A 109 -13.21 -6.66 23.39
N PRO A 110 -12.10 -7.20 23.95
CA PRO A 110 -11.96 -7.45 25.38
C PRO A 110 -12.23 -6.18 26.18
N VAL A 111 -12.97 -6.34 27.28
CA VAL A 111 -13.28 -5.25 28.20
C VAL A 111 -11.96 -4.59 28.63
N SER A 112 -11.82 -3.31 28.30
CA SER A 112 -10.61 -2.52 28.56
C SER A 112 -11.02 -1.21 29.20
N ASP A 113 -10.24 -0.72 30.15
CA ASP A 113 -10.42 0.61 30.71
C ASP A 113 -10.05 1.70 29.68
N ALA A 114 -10.55 2.92 29.91
CA ALA A 114 -10.41 4.02 28.96
C ALA A 114 -8.95 4.38 28.64
N ARG A 115 -8.03 4.24 29.59
CA ARG A 115 -6.61 4.58 29.39
C ARG A 115 -5.92 3.54 28.51
N THR A 116 -6.18 2.25 28.73
CA THR A 116 -5.69 1.17 27.86
C THR A 116 -6.23 1.27 26.44
N LEU A 117 -7.52 1.60 26.30
CA LEU A 117 -8.15 1.82 24.99
C LEU A 117 -7.49 2.98 24.23
N MET A 118 -7.25 4.11 24.92
CA MET A 118 -6.58 5.26 24.33
C MET A 118 -5.16 4.93 23.87
N PHE A 119 -4.35 4.28 24.71
CA PHE A 119 -2.97 3.92 24.35
C PHE A 119 -2.93 2.96 23.16
N ARG A 120 -3.84 1.97 23.11
CA ARG A 120 -3.92 1.03 21.99
C ARG A 120 -4.28 1.73 20.68
N ILE A 121 -5.25 2.63 20.68
CA ILE A 121 -5.64 3.38 19.46
C ILE A 121 -4.48 4.26 19.00
N LEU A 122 -3.81 4.97 19.90
CA LEU A 122 -2.66 5.80 19.56
C LEU A 122 -1.51 4.97 18.97
N SER A 123 -1.22 3.81 19.56
CA SER A 123 -0.20 2.88 19.06
C SER A 123 -0.56 2.33 17.67
N ALA A 124 -1.83 1.93 17.46
CA ALA A 124 -2.31 1.45 16.16
C ALA A 124 -2.26 2.54 15.09
N ILE A 125 -2.60 3.80 15.42
CA ILE A 125 -2.48 4.94 14.50
C ILE A 125 -1.00 5.17 14.16
N ALA A 126 -0.13 5.23 15.17
CA ALA A 126 1.29 5.53 14.96
C ALA A 126 1.98 4.49 14.06
N THR A 127 1.77 3.21 14.34
CA THR A 127 2.28 2.11 13.51
C THR A 127 1.68 2.15 12.09
N SER A 128 0.38 2.42 11.97
CA SER A 128 -0.28 2.50 10.66
C SER A 128 0.22 3.68 9.82
N ILE A 129 0.61 4.81 10.43
CA ILE A 129 1.22 5.94 9.72
C ILE A 129 2.58 5.55 9.13
N ILE A 130 3.40 4.82 9.89
CA ILE A 130 4.70 4.33 9.41
C ILE A 130 4.48 3.41 8.20
N LEU A 131 3.56 2.45 8.31
CA LEU A 131 3.25 1.49 7.25
C LEU A 131 2.57 2.16 6.04
N ALA A 132 1.80 3.22 6.25
CA ALA A 132 1.26 4.06 5.19
C ALA A 132 2.38 4.75 4.40
N GLY A 133 3.47 5.18 5.06
CA GLY A 133 4.66 5.70 4.40
C GLY A 133 5.28 4.69 3.43
N PHE A 134 5.44 3.43 3.85
CA PHE A 134 5.90 2.36 2.96
C PHE A 134 4.94 2.11 1.80
N SER A 135 3.64 2.13 2.07
CA SER A 135 2.60 1.94 1.04
C SER A 135 2.59 3.10 0.03
N ALA A 136 2.87 4.32 0.46
CA ALA A 136 3.05 5.48 -0.41
C ALA A 136 4.26 5.31 -1.33
N ALA A 137 5.37 4.79 -0.81
CA ALA A 137 6.57 4.50 -1.60
C ALA A 137 6.30 3.42 -2.65
N ILE A 138 5.54 2.37 -2.31
CA ILE A 138 5.07 1.36 -3.26
C ILE A 138 4.22 2.03 -4.36
N GLY A 139 3.23 2.85 -3.99
CA GLY A 139 2.39 3.57 -4.95
C GLY A 139 3.20 4.45 -5.91
N LEU A 140 4.24 5.13 -5.41
CA LEU A 140 5.16 5.92 -6.23
C LEU A 140 5.99 5.07 -7.20
N ALA A 141 6.51 3.94 -6.74
CA ALA A 141 7.28 3.04 -7.59
C ALA A 141 6.41 2.41 -8.69
N MET A 142 5.20 1.97 -8.33
CA MET A 142 4.20 1.51 -9.29
C MET A 142 3.87 2.60 -10.32
N TRP A 143 3.70 3.84 -9.88
CA TRP A 143 3.44 4.97 -10.78
C TRP A 143 4.58 5.20 -11.78
N ARG A 144 5.85 5.10 -11.34
CA ARG A 144 7.02 5.22 -12.21
C ARG A 144 7.01 4.16 -13.32
N VAL A 145 6.55 2.96 -13.02
CA VAL A 145 6.47 1.85 -13.99
C VAL A 145 5.25 1.98 -14.89
N ALA A 146 4.09 2.35 -14.33
CA ALA A 146 2.81 2.43 -15.05
C ALA A 146 2.75 3.61 -16.04
N TYR A 147 3.18 4.80 -15.62
CA TYR A 147 2.95 6.03 -16.37
C TYR A 147 4.17 6.50 -17.17
N ARG A 148 3.95 7.03 -18.38
CA ARG A 148 4.98 7.73 -19.18
C ARG A 148 4.56 9.17 -19.33
N ARG A 149 5.54 10.07 -19.40
CA ARG A 149 5.27 11.46 -19.80
C ARG A 149 5.01 11.49 -21.31
N VAL A 150 3.85 11.99 -21.70
CA VAL A 150 3.54 12.34 -23.09
C VAL A 150 3.91 13.81 -23.23
N VAL A 151 4.88 14.08 -24.10
CA VAL A 151 5.37 15.42 -24.44
C VAL A 151 4.44 16.04 -25.47
#